data_AF-A0AAE6KVN1-F1
#
_entry.id   AF-A0AAE6KVN1-F1
#
_cell.length_a   1.000
_cell.length_b   1.000
_cell.length_c   1.000
_cell.angle_alpha   90.00
_cell.angle_beta   90.00
_cell.angle_gamma   90.00
#
_symmetry.space_group_name_H-M   'P 1'
#
loop_
_entity.id
_entity.type
_entity.pdbx_description
1 polymer ?
#
loop_
_entity_poly.entity_id
_entity_poly.type
_entity_poly.pdbx_seq_one_letter_code
_entity_poly.pdbx_strand_id
1 'polypeptide(L)'
;MPMGDAGALPRQAEAFLAAHPGTSLVALGSGEHAGSLDLAPLGVPVTFQPAERNVDLAMQYLALNQFAFGGIGVPRWVLSDLYLLPGAIGLLRCPARMLAAPVRERLGLADEDPAIGAAYYAAPSVTPGLFIGVSLLSVLPGTGASPWVKLLTLQMLRARRLRGVAQWDNPSVRVHSRLGPLRLVGRVPGGHEYGERSFVYESELTDRTRLGDAMARRLSLTPSLRVPANDLPALSALLDRAEAGEVLHLVPPGLDAGQVLVREGPLG
;
A
#
# COMPACT_ATOMS: atom_id res chain seq x y z
N MET A 1 15.14 -10.67 -23.67
CA MET A 1 15.01 -10.50 -22.20
C MET A 1 14.77 -11.88 -21.59
N PRO A 2 15.38 -12.25 -20.47
CA PRO A 2 14.99 -13.48 -19.79
C PRO A 2 13.52 -13.31 -19.36
N MET A 3 12.66 -14.23 -19.80
CA MET A 3 11.28 -14.32 -19.30
C MET A 3 11.35 -14.45 -17.78
N GLY A 4 10.99 -13.38 -17.07
CA GLY A 4 11.07 -13.42 -15.62
C GLY A 4 10.09 -14.43 -15.05
N ASP A 5 10.52 -15.08 -13.97
CA ASP A 5 9.83 -16.19 -13.34
C ASP A 5 8.54 -15.72 -12.64
N ALA A 6 7.40 -16.00 -13.26
CA ALA A 6 6.08 -15.69 -12.69
C ALA A 6 5.82 -16.42 -11.35
N GLY A 7 6.55 -17.51 -11.07
CA GLY A 7 6.52 -18.22 -9.79
C GLY A 7 7.37 -17.58 -8.70
N ALA A 8 8.14 -16.52 -9.00
CA ALA A 8 8.97 -15.84 -8.02
C ALA A 8 8.14 -15.11 -6.97
N LEU A 9 7.05 -14.44 -7.36
CA LEU A 9 6.29 -13.59 -6.44
C LEU A 9 5.56 -14.39 -5.34
N PRO A 10 4.86 -15.51 -5.64
CA PRO A 10 4.34 -16.41 -4.60
C PRO A 10 5.42 -16.91 -3.63
N ARG A 11 6.57 -17.38 -4.14
CA ARG A 11 7.69 -17.86 -3.31
C ARG A 11 8.28 -16.77 -2.42
N GLN A 12 8.35 -15.54 -2.92
CA GLN A 12 8.77 -14.39 -2.11
C GLN A 12 7.78 -14.09 -0.97
N ALA A 13 6.47 -14.22 -1.21
CA ALA A 13 5.45 -14.02 -0.19
C ALA A 13 5.55 -15.09 0.91
N GLU A 14 5.71 -16.36 0.50
CA GLU A 14 5.96 -17.48 1.40
C GLU A 14 7.23 -17.26 2.23
N ALA A 15 8.34 -16.89 1.57
CA ALA A 15 9.60 -16.59 2.25
C ALA A 15 9.48 -15.44 3.25
N PHE A 16 8.69 -14.41 2.95
CA PHE A 16 8.41 -13.32 3.89
C PHE A 16 7.71 -13.84 5.15
N LEU A 17 6.67 -14.65 5.02
CA LEU A 17 5.96 -15.21 6.19
C LEU A 17 6.83 -16.19 6.97
N ALA A 18 7.59 -17.05 6.28
CA ALA A 18 8.51 -18.00 6.92
C ALA A 18 9.61 -17.29 7.74
N ALA A 19 10.08 -16.13 7.27
CA ALA A 19 11.04 -15.29 8.00
C ALA A 19 10.45 -14.60 9.25
N HIS A 20 9.12 -14.59 9.40
CA HIS A 20 8.42 -13.94 10.51
C HIS A 20 7.43 -14.91 11.18
N PRO A 21 7.92 -15.90 11.96
CA PRO A 21 7.07 -16.91 12.59
C PRO A 21 5.98 -16.29 13.48
N GLY A 22 4.78 -16.85 13.42
CA GLY A 22 3.60 -16.34 14.12
C GLY A 22 2.86 -15.22 13.38
N THR A 23 3.37 -14.75 12.22
CA THR A 23 2.62 -13.85 11.37
C THR A 23 1.58 -14.59 10.52
N SER A 24 0.43 -13.94 10.30
CA SER A 24 -0.64 -14.48 9.45
C SER A 24 -1.43 -13.37 8.77
N LEU A 25 -2.10 -13.69 7.66
CA LEU A 25 -2.97 -12.72 6.98
C LEU A 25 -4.42 -12.86 7.42
N VAL A 26 -5.03 -11.71 7.67
CA VAL A 26 -6.46 -11.58 8.00
C VAL A 26 -7.10 -10.53 7.10
N ALA A 27 -8.34 -10.76 6.70
CA ALA A 27 -9.19 -9.76 6.08
C ALA A 27 -10.29 -9.34 7.07
N LEU A 28 -10.48 -8.05 7.27
CA LEU A 28 -11.53 -7.49 8.13
C LEU A 28 -12.48 -6.64 7.28
N GLY A 29 -13.76 -7.01 7.21
CA GLY A 29 -14.78 -6.32 6.42
C GLY A 29 -16.19 -6.83 6.71
N SER A 30 -17.21 -6.30 6.03
CA SER A 30 -18.60 -6.79 6.12
C SER A 30 -18.68 -8.27 5.74
N GLY A 31 -19.37 -9.07 6.57
CA GLY A 31 -19.57 -10.50 6.33
C GLY A 31 -20.11 -10.86 4.95
N GLU A 32 -20.92 -9.98 4.36
CA GLU A 32 -21.53 -10.18 3.04
C GLU A 32 -20.49 -10.22 1.89
N HIS A 33 -19.30 -9.65 2.10
CA HIS A 33 -18.28 -9.50 1.06
C HIS A 33 -17.23 -10.60 1.06
N ALA A 34 -17.28 -11.55 2.00
CA ALA A 34 -16.31 -12.65 2.08
C ALA A 34 -16.13 -13.40 0.75
N GLY A 35 -17.24 -13.69 0.06
CA GLY A 35 -17.24 -14.40 -1.23
C GLY A 35 -16.69 -13.60 -2.42
N SER A 36 -16.49 -12.29 -2.26
CA SER A 36 -15.94 -11.42 -3.31
C SER A 36 -14.41 -11.35 -3.30
N LEU A 37 -13.78 -11.83 -2.22
CA LEU A 37 -12.34 -11.77 -2.03
C LEU A 37 -11.63 -13.02 -2.57
N ASP A 38 -10.38 -12.87 -3.00
CA ASP A 38 -9.45 -13.98 -3.09
C ASP A 38 -8.84 -14.23 -1.71
N LEU A 39 -9.25 -15.30 -1.03
CA LEU A 39 -8.74 -15.68 0.31
C LEU A 39 -7.44 -16.49 0.26
N ALA A 40 -6.82 -16.62 -0.91
CA ALA A 40 -5.50 -17.21 -1.08
C ALA A 40 -4.62 -16.39 -2.04
N PRO A 41 -4.46 -15.06 -1.83
CA PRO A 41 -3.67 -14.21 -2.72
C PRO A 41 -2.23 -14.74 -2.80
N LEU A 42 -1.76 -15.00 -4.02
CA LEU A 42 -0.44 -15.59 -4.27
C LEU A 42 -0.21 -16.93 -3.56
N GLY A 43 -1.27 -17.67 -3.24
CA GLY A 43 -1.22 -18.92 -2.50
C GLY A 43 -1.09 -18.75 -0.98
N VAL A 44 -1.07 -17.52 -0.46
CA VAL A 44 -1.01 -17.24 0.97
C VAL A 44 -2.42 -17.27 1.56
N PRO A 45 -2.73 -18.16 2.53
CA PRO A 45 -4.07 -18.23 3.11
C PRO A 45 -4.40 -16.96 3.91
N VAL A 46 -5.62 -16.45 3.73
CA VAL A 46 -6.17 -15.31 4.45
C VAL A 46 -7.39 -15.76 5.25
N THR A 47 -7.37 -15.49 6.56
CA THR A 47 -8.57 -15.72 7.39
C THR A 47 -9.49 -14.51 7.28
N PHE A 48 -10.71 -14.72 6.80
CA PHE A 48 -11.72 -13.65 6.79
C PHE A 48 -12.39 -13.51 8.16
N GLN A 49 -12.47 -12.28 8.67
CA GLN A 49 -13.10 -11.94 9.95
C GLN A 49 -14.21 -10.91 9.70
N PRO A 50 -15.49 -11.32 9.78
CA PRO A 50 -16.62 -10.40 9.65
C PRO A 50 -16.56 -9.34 10.76
N ALA A 51 -16.53 -8.07 10.38
CA ALA A 51 -16.31 -6.97 11.32
C ALA A 51 -17.43 -6.84 12.36
N GLU A 52 -18.67 -7.13 11.96
CA GLU A 52 -19.85 -7.14 12.84
C GLU A 52 -19.79 -8.23 13.92
N ARG A 53 -18.86 -9.20 13.81
CA ARG A 53 -18.60 -10.25 14.81
C ARG A 53 -17.24 -10.10 15.49
N ASN A 54 -16.41 -9.14 15.06
CA ASN A 54 -15.02 -8.97 15.48
C ASN A 54 -14.75 -7.52 15.90
N VAL A 55 -15.58 -7.00 16.81
CA VAL A 55 -15.53 -5.60 17.25
C VAL A 55 -14.16 -5.22 17.83
N ASP A 56 -13.56 -6.09 18.65
CA ASP A 56 -12.25 -5.82 19.25
C ASP A 56 -11.14 -5.67 18.21
N LEU A 57 -11.19 -6.46 17.14
CA LEU A 57 -10.23 -6.36 16.04
C LEU A 57 -10.41 -5.04 15.25
N ALA A 58 -11.66 -4.64 15.01
CA ALA A 58 -11.96 -3.34 14.38
C ALA A 58 -11.52 -2.16 15.26
N MET A 59 -11.72 -2.27 16.58
CA MET A 59 -11.27 -1.26 17.54
C MET A 59 -9.75 -1.19 17.66
N GLN A 60 -9.06 -2.33 17.59
CA GLN A 60 -7.59 -2.36 17.54
C GLN A 60 -7.07 -1.70 16.26
N TYR A 61 -7.69 -1.96 15.10
CA TYR A 61 -7.35 -1.25 13.86
C TYR A 61 -7.55 0.26 14.00
N LEU A 62 -8.70 0.69 14.54
CA LEU A 62 -9.01 2.11 14.75
C LEU A 62 -7.94 2.78 15.63
N ALA A 63 -7.59 2.16 16.75
CA ALA A 63 -6.58 2.68 17.67
C ALA A 63 -5.20 2.81 17.01
N LEU A 64 -4.80 1.80 16.22
CA LEU A 64 -3.54 1.84 15.46
C LEU A 64 -3.56 2.88 14.35
N ASN A 65 -4.69 3.05 13.67
CA ASN A 65 -4.86 4.08 12.65
C ASN A 65 -4.71 5.48 13.26
N GLN A 66 -5.40 5.74 14.38
CA GLN A 66 -5.25 6.99 15.14
C GLN A 66 -3.83 7.20 15.65
N PHE A 67 -3.14 6.13 16.08
CA PHE A 67 -1.74 6.21 16.48
C PHE A 67 -0.83 6.60 15.30
N ALA A 68 -1.01 5.97 14.14
CA ALA A 68 -0.16 6.16 12.97
C ALA A 68 -0.34 7.54 12.31
N PHE A 69 -1.56 8.07 12.33
CA PHE A 69 -1.93 9.27 11.56
C PHE A 69 -2.30 10.47 12.45
N GLY A 70 -2.38 10.32 13.77
CA GLY A 70 -2.70 11.42 14.69
C GLY A 70 -4.07 12.04 14.40
N GLY A 71 -4.13 13.37 14.31
CA GLY A 71 -5.37 14.13 14.14
C GLY A 71 -6.10 13.91 12.80
N ILE A 72 -5.45 13.29 11.81
CA ILE A 72 -6.05 12.91 10.52
C ILE A 72 -6.38 11.41 10.45
N GLY A 73 -6.30 10.70 11.58
CA GLY A 73 -6.74 9.32 11.69
C GLY A 73 -8.22 9.17 11.36
N VAL A 74 -8.59 7.97 10.93
CA VAL A 74 -9.94 7.64 10.47
C VAL A 74 -10.94 7.74 11.63
N PRO A 75 -12.00 8.57 11.53
CA PRO A 75 -13.10 8.57 12.49
C PRO A 75 -13.82 7.21 12.50
N ARG A 76 -14.44 6.86 13.64
CA ARG A 76 -15.12 5.56 13.79
C ARG A 76 -16.18 5.30 12.71
N TRP A 77 -17.02 6.30 12.41
CA TRP A 77 -18.05 6.17 11.38
C TRP A 77 -17.45 5.97 9.98
N VAL A 78 -16.31 6.61 9.66
CA VAL A 78 -15.60 6.41 8.38
C VAL A 78 -15.09 4.97 8.28
N LEU A 79 -14.52 4.45 9.37
CA LEU A 79 -14.07 3.05 9.42
C LEU A 79 -15.24 2.10 9.14
N SER A 80 -16.34 2.24 9.87
CA SER A 80 -17.52 1.38 9.71
C SER A 80 -18.14 1.50 8.32
N ASP A 81 -18.48 2.72 7.92
CA ASP A 81 -19.37 2.96 6.78
C ASP A 81 -18.61 2.99 5.45
N LEU A 82 -17.35 3.43 5.45
CA LEU A 82 -16.57 3.59 4.22
C LEU A 82 -15.49 2.53 4.05
N TYR A 83 -14.91 1.97 5.13
CA TYR A 83 -13.85 0.96 4.98
C TYR A 83 -14.41 -0.46 5.04
N LEU A 84 -15.19 -0.75 6.08
CA LEU A 84 -15.64 -2.10 6.38
C LEU A 84 -16.90 -2.47 5.59
N LEU A 85 -17.83 -1.53 5.41
CA LEU A 85 -19.05 -1.82 4.67
C LEU A 85 -18.78 -2.15 3.20
N PRO A 86 -18.14 -1.30 2.37
CA PRO A 86 -17.98 -1.59 0.93
C PRO A 86 -16.71 -2.37 0.57
N GLY A 87 -15.89 -2.76 1.57
CA GLY A 87 -14.55 -3.28 1.31
C GLY A 87 -14.02 -4.19 2.40
N ALA A 88 -12.70 -4.39 2.38
CA ALA A 88 -11.99 -5.15 3.40
C ALA A 88 -10.61 -4.55 3.65
N ILE A 89 -10.23 -4.52 4.91
CA ILE A 89 -8.89 -4.15 5.36
C ILE A 89 -8.07 -5.43 5.41
N GLY A 90 -6.94 -5.46 4.70
CA GLY A 90 -5.98 -6.55 4.85
C GLY A 90 -5.04 -6.26 6.00
N LEU A 91 -4.85 -7.27 6.85
CA LEU A 91 -4.11 -7.21 8.09
C LEU A 91 -2.99 -8.25 8.07
N LEU A 92 -1.80 -7.85 8.51
CA LEU A 92 -0.77 -8.78 8.94
C LEU A 92 -0.87 -8.88 10.46
N ARG A 93 -1.37 -10.01 10.95
CA ARG A 93 -1.40 -10.34 12.37
C ARG A 93 -0.04 -10.85 12.82
N CYS A 94 0.31 -10.59 14.08
CA CYS A 94 1.53 -11.08 14.71
C CYS A 94 1.35 -11.16 16.23
N PRO A 95 2.23 -11.87 16.97
CA PRO A 95 2.32 -11.72 18.41
C PRO A 95 2.76 -10.31 18.81
N ALA A 96 2.24 -9.80 19.93
CA ALA A 96 2.49 -8.41 20.33
C ALA A 96 3.96 -8.11 20.64
N ARG A 97 4.79 -9.10 21.01
CA ARG A 97 6.24 -8.95 21.20
C ARG A 97 6.98 -8.46 19.95
N MET A 98 6.38 -8.59 18.77
CA MET A 98 6.95 -8.10 17.50
C MET A 98 6.67 -6.62 17.24
N LEU A 99 5.71 -6.02 17.94
CA LEU A 99 5.37 -4.61 17.78
C LEU A 99 6.49 -3.72 18.35
N ALA A 100 6.59 -2.49 17.86
CA ALA A 100 7.37 -1.46 18.54
C ALA A 100 6.87 -1.26 19.99
N ALA A 101 7.80 -1.15 20.95
CA ALA A 101 7.47 -1.08 22.38
C ALA A 101 6.41 -0.01 22.75
N PRO A 102 6.48 1.24 22.23
CA PRO A 102 5.47 2.26 22.54
C PRO A 102 4.06 1.89 22.05
N VAL A 103 3.97 1.10 20.98
CA VAL A 103 2.68 0.64 20.42
C VAL A 103 2.12 -0.46 21.30
N ARG A 104 2.93 -1.44 21.68
CA ARG A 104 2.52 -2.54 22.58
C ARG A 104 2.02 -1.99 23.92
N GLU A 105 2.78 -1.07 24.52
CA GLU A 105 2.41 -0.40 25.77
C GLU A 105 1.09 0.36 25.65
N ARG A 106 0.92 1.14 24.57
CA ARG A 106 -0.32 1.89 24.33
C ARG A 106 -1.54 0.98 24.16
N LEU A 107 -1.36 -0.20 23.56
CA LEU A 107 -2.43 -1.17 23.38
C LEU A 107 -2.66 -2.06 24.60
N GLY A 108 -1.78 -2.00 25.62
CA GLY A 108 -1.91 -2.81 26.83
C GLY A 108 -1.82 -4.31 26.59
N LEU A 109 -1.07 -4.74 25.57
CA LEU A 109 -0.98 -6.14 25.15
C LEU A 109 0.17 -6.89 25.84
N ALA A 110 -0.08 -8.12 26.26
CA ALA A 110 0.95 -9.08 26.66
C ALA A 110 1.69 -9.64 25.43
N ASP A 111 2.91 -10.14 25.62
CA ASP A 111 3.82 -10.52 24.53
C ASP A 111 3.25 -11.49 23.49
N GLU A 112 2.38 -12.41 23.93
CA GLU A 112 1.76 -13.43 23.08
C GLU A 112 0.36 -13.05 22.59
N ASP A 113 -0.17 -11.90 23.00
CA ASP A 113 -1.47 -11.46 22.54
C ASP A 113 -1.45 -11.22 21.03
N PRO A 114 -2.52 -11.60 20.31
CA PRO A 114 -2.56 -11.42 18.87
C PRO A 114 -2.82 -9.94 18.53
N ALA A 115 -1.91 -9.36 17.75
CA ALA A 115 -1.92 -7.94 17.38
C ALA A 115 -1.95 -7.72 15.87
N ILE A 116 -2.33 -6.51 15.44
CA ILE A 116 -2.15 -6.05 14.05
C ILE A 116 -0.76 -5.43 13.96
N GLY A 117 0.14 -6.08 13.22
CA GLY A 117 1.48 -5.57 12.97
C GLY A 117 1.55 -4.63 11.77
N ALA A 118 0.72 -4.86 10.75
CA ALA A 118 0.56 -3.95 9.61
C ALA A 118 -0.85 -4.05 9.04
N ALA A 119 -1.34 -2.98 8.42
CA ALA A 119 -2.66 -2.96 7.80
C ALA A 119 -2.68 -2.09 6.55
N TYR A 120 -3.46 -2.52 5.57
CA TYR A 120 -3.72 -1.76 4.35
C TYR A 120 -5.21 -1.77 4.02
N TYR A 121 -5.72 -0.61 3.63
CA TYR A 121 -7.05 -0.47 3.07
C TYR A 121 -6.98 0.23 1.71
N ALA A 122 -7.70 -0.34 0.75
CA ALA A 122 -7.97 0.27 -0.53
C ALA A 122 -9.45 0.19 -0.85
N ALA A 123 -10.02 1.31 -1.29
CA ALA A 123 -11.42 1.40 -1.69
C ALA A 123 -11.57 1.00 -3.17
N PRO A 124 -12.62 0.26 -3.53
CA PRO A 124 -12.94 0.08 -4.95
C PRO A 124 -13.28 1.44 -5.58
N SER A 125 -12.90 1.63 -6.84
CA SER A 125 -13.34 2.79 -7.62
C SER A 125 -14.51 2.44 -8.54
N VAL A 126 -15.19 3.47 -9.08
CA VAL A 126 -16.20 3.29 -10.14
C VAL A 126 -15.62 2.69 -11.43
N THR A 127 -14.30 2.72 -11.61
CA THR A 127 -13.63 2.05 -12.72
C THR A 127 -13.32 0.61 -12.34
N PRO A 128 -13.86 -0.39 -13.04
CA PRO A 128 -13.63 -1.79 -12.71
C PRO A 128 -12.15 -2.17 -12.65
N GLY A 129 -11.76 -2.88 -11.58
CA GLY A 129 -10.39 -3.33 -11.34
C GLY A 129 -9.40 -2.24 -10.89
N LEU A 130 -9.82 -0.97 -10.83
CA LEU A 130 -9.04 0.11 -10.23
C LEU A 130 -9.45 0.30 -8.77
N PHE A 131 -8.47 0.31 -7.88
CA PHE A 131 -8.64 0.56 -6.46
C PHE A 131 -7.93 1.86 -6.05
N ILE A 132 -8.47 2.56 -5.07
CA ILE A 132 -7.87 3.77 -4.49
C ILE A 132 -7.19 3.40 -3.18
N GLY A 133 -5.89 3.66 -3.05
CA GLY A 133 -5.16 3.45 -1.81
C GLY A 133 -5.49 4.55 -0.80
N VAL A 134 -5.96 4.17 0.39
CA VAL A 134 -6.43 5.15 1.38
C VAL A 134 -5.60 5.12 2.66
N SER A 135 -5.28 3.94 3.18
CA SER A 135 -4.54 3.81 4.45
C SER A 135 -3.51 2.70 4.37
N LEU A 136 -2.27 3.01 4.79
CA LEU A 136 -1.20 2.03 5.01
C LEU A 136 -0.49 2.34 6.33
N LEU A 137 -0.52 1.41 7.28
CA LEU A 137 0.23 1.52 8.52
C LEU A 137 1.04 0.25 8.78
N SER A 138 2.17 0.41 9.47
CA SER A 138 2.98 -0.70 9.96
C SER A 138 3.66 -0.30 11.25
N VAL A 139 3.60 -1.19 12.23
CA VAL A 139 4.22 -1.07 13.55
C VAL A 139 5.22 -2.21 13.80
N LEU A 140 5.68 -2.84 12.71
CA LEU A 140 6.69 -3.91 12.67
C LEU A 140 8.02 -3.38 12.10
N PRO A 141 8.87 -2.72 12.90
CA PRO A 141 10.10 -2.11 12.41
C PRO A 141 11.05 -3.15 11.80
N GLY A 142 11.71 -2.80 10.70
CA GLY A 142 12.74 -3.63 10.05
C GLY A 142 12.25 -4.86 9.28
N THR A 143 10.98 -5.26 9.39
CA THR A 143 10.44 -6.49 8.77
C THR A 143 10.15 -6.37 7.27
N GLY A 144 9.94 -5.15 6.78
CA GLY A 144 9.43 -4.93 5.42
C GLY A 144 7.94 -5.28 5.25
N ALA A 145 7.16 -5.31 6.33
CA ALA A 145 5.73 -5.66 6.31
C ALA A 145 4.86 -4.72 5.43
N SER A 146 5.14 -3.41 5.39
CA SER A 146 4.29 -2.42 4.69
C SER A 146 4.05 -2.74 3.21
N PRO A 147 5.07 -2.97 2.36
CA PRO A 147 4.83 -3.34 0.97
C PRO A 147 4.14 -4.71 0.83
N TRP A 148 4.37 -5.66 1.74
CA TRP A 148 3.75 -6.98 1.69
C TRP A 148 2.27 -6.95 2.03
N VAL A 149 1.87 -6.32 3.14
CA VAL A 149 0.45 -6.18 3.47
C VAL A 149 -0.28 -5.41 2.37
N LYS A 150 0.34 -4.36 1.79
CA LYS A 150 -0.22 -3.63 0.65
C LYS A 150 -0.46 -4.55 -0.55
N LEU A 151 0.57 -5.27 -0.98
CA LEU A 151 0.48 -6.15 -2.16
C LEU A 151 -0.54 -7.28 -1.96
N LEU A 152 -0.45 -8.00 -0.84
CA LEU A 152 -1.33 -9.13 -0.57
C LEU A 152 -2.79 -8.71 -0.44
N THR A 153 -3.05 -7.55 0.18
CA THR A 153 -4.40 -6.95 0.23
C THR A 153 -4.90 -6.59 -1.17
N LEU A 154 -4.06 -5.98 -2.01
CA LEU A 154 -4.45 -5.65 -3.39
C LEU A 154 -4.75 -6.91 -4.23
N GLN A 155 -3.98 -7.99 -4.06
CA GLN A 155 -4.24 -9.27 -4.71
C GLN A 155 -5.53 -9.92 -4.17
N MET A 156 -5.76 -9.88 -2.86
CA MET A 156 -7.00 -10.34 -2.22
C MET A 156 -8.23 -9.61 -2.77
N LEU A 157 -8.11 -8.30 -2.99
CA LEU A 157 -9.15 -7.47 -3.61
C LEU A 157 -9.26 -7.64 -5.13
N ARG A 158 -8.40 -8.48 -5.75
CA ARG A 158 -8.31 -8.70 -7.20
C ARG A 158 -8.05 -7.39 -7.97
N ALA A 159 -7.34 -6.46 -7.34
CA ALA A 159 -6.99 -5.18 -7.95
C ALA A 159 -6.08 -5.40 -9.16
N ARG A 160 -6.45 -4.78 -10.29
CA ARG A 160 -5.64 -4.74 -11.50
C ARG A 160 -4.76 -3.50 -11.52
N ARG A 161 -5.27 -2.40 -11.00
CA ARG A 161 -4.55 -1.14 -10.85
C ARG A 161 -4.81 -0.54 -9.48
N LEU A 162 -3.83 0.19 -8.99
CA LEU A 162 -3.96 1.05 -7.83
C LEU A 162 -3.82 2.49 -8.28
N ARG A 163 -4.70 3.37 -7.82
CA ARG A 163 -4.47 4.82 -7.85
C ARG A 163 -4.27 5.32 -6.43
N GLY A 164 -3.29 6.19 -6.24
CA GLY A 164 -2.98 6.74 -4.93
C GLY A 164 -2.60 8.20 -5.01
N VAL A 165 -2.57 8.83 -3.84
CA VAL A 165 -2.03 10.17 -3.64
C VAL A 165 -0.75 10.02 -2.82
N ALA A 166 0.28 10.75 -3.21
CA ALA A 166 1.52 10.87 -2.45
C ALA A 166 2.01 12.31 -2.49
N GLN A 167 2.93 12.63 -1.58
CA GLN A 167 3.60 13.93 -1.52
C GLN A 167 5.04 13.80 -1.99
N TRP A 168 5.52 14.77 -2.77
CA TRP A 168 6.82 14.70 -3.46
C TRP A 168 8.01 14.49 -2.52
N ASP A 169 8.00 15.16 -1.38
CA ASP A 169 9.06 15.16 -0.37
C ASP A 169 8.86 14.10 0.72
N ASN A 170 7.77 13.33 0.67
CA ASN A 170 7.44 12.37 1.70
C ASN A 170 8.18 11.04 1.47
N PRO A 171 8.96 10.53 2.46
CA PRO A 171 9.68 9.26 2.32
C PRO A 171 8.80 8.04 1.99
N SER A 172 7.50 8.10 2.27
CA SER A 172 6.54 7.04 1.92
C SER A 172 6.43 6.76 0.42
N VAL A 173 6.84 7.70 -0.45
CA VAL A 173 6.97 7.47 -1.90
C VAL A 173 7.80 6.20 -2.18
N ARG A 174 8.84 5.95 -1.38
CA ARG A 174 9.68 4.74 -1.50
C ARG A 174 8.88 3.46 -1.26
N VAL A 175 7.92 3.48 -0.35
CA VAL A 175 7.02 2.35 -0.07
C VAL A 175 6.04 2.17 -1.22
N HIS A 176 5.49 3.26 -1.75
CA HIS A 176 4.59 3.20 -2.89
C HIS A 176 5.27 2.59 -4.12
N SER A 177 6.51 2.98 -4.42
CA SER A 177 7.29 2.44 -5.54
C SER A 177 7.85 1.02 -5.29
N ARG A 178 7.60 0.38 -4.13
CA ARG A 178 8.05 -1.02 -3.90
C ARG A 178 7.34 -2.01 -4.82
N LEU A 179 6.14 -1.67 -5.30
CA LEU A 179 5.38 -2.49 -6.24
C LEU A 179 5.78 -2.22 -7.70
N GLY A 180 6.74 -1.32 -7.93
CA GLY A 180 7.21 -0.96 -9.27
C GLY A 180 7.08 0.53 -9.55
N PRO A 181 7.30 0.95 -10.82
CA PRO A 181 7.18 2.34 -11.23
C PRO A 181 5.76 2.86 -11.06
N LEU A 182 5.64 4.13 -10.69
CA LEU A 182 4.38 4.82 -10.48
C LEU A 182 4.10 5.72 -11.66
N ARG A 183 3.07 5.44 -12.46
CA ARG A 183 2.66 6.33 -13.55
C ARG A 183 2.09 7.62 -12.94
N LEU A 184 2.60 8.78 -13.33
CA LEU A 184 1.97 10.05 -12.98
C LEU A 184 0.65 10.19 -13.72
N VAL A 185 -0.40 10.56 -12.98
CA VAL A 185 -1.73 10.80 -13.53
C VAL A 185 -2.01 12.29 -13.61
N GLY A 186 -1.67 13.05 -12.58
CA GLY A 186 -1.95 14.47 -12.51
C GLY A 186 -2.05 14.99 -11.09
N ARG A 187 -2.72 16.13 -10.95
CA ARG A 187 -2.95 16.82 -9.69
C ARG A 187 -3.99 16.11 -8.84
N VAL A 188 -3.88 16.31 -7.53
CA VAL A 188 -4.94 15.90 -6.61
C VAL A 188 -6.19 16.73 -6.87
N PRO A 189 -7.39 16.12 -6.89
CA PRO A 189 -8.62 16.85 -7.17
C PRO A 189 -9.06 17.73 -5.99
N GLY A 190 -9.68 18.87 -6.29
CA GLY A 190 -10.35 19.73 -5.31
C GLY A 190 -9.42 20.54 -4.39
N GLY A 191 -9.96 20.99 -3.25
CA GLY A 191 -9.26 21.79 -2.24
C GLY A 191 -8.39 20.99 -1.29
N HIS A 192 -7.63 20.01 -1.80
CA HIS A 192 -6.73 19.20 -0.99
C HIS A 192 -5.70 20.11 -0.29
N GLU A 193 -5.61 20.01 1.05
CA GLU A 193 -4.83 20.91 1.91
C GLU A 193 -3.36 21.05 1.46
N TYR A 194 -2.79 19.99 0.88
CA TYR A 194 -1.42 19.93 0.39
C TYR A 194 -1.32 19.83 -1.14
N GLY A 195 -2.25 20.44 -1.88
CA GLY A 195 -2.40 20.28 -3.33
C GLY A 195 -1.11 20.39 -4.14
N GLU A 196 -0.35 21.47 -3.95
CA GLU A 196 0.89 21.74 -4.69
C GLU A 196 2.03 20.75 -4.38
N ARG A 197 1.99 20.12 -3.20
CA ARG A 197 2.99 19.15 -2.75
C ARG A 197 2.59 17.72 -3.08
N SER A 198 1.38 17.50 -3.59
CA SER A 198 0.78 16.19 -3.77
C SER A 198 0.59 15.87 -5.24
N PHE A 199 0.62 14.58 -5.56
CA PHE A 199 0.38 14.08 -6.90
C PHE A 199 -0.45 12.80 -6.87
N VAL A 200 -1.19 12.58 -7.94
CA VAL A 200 -1.91 11.33 -8.19
C VAL A 200 -1.04 10.43 -9.05
N TYR A 201 -0.92 9.18 -8.62
CA TYR A 201 -0.20 8.15 -9.35
C TYR A 201 -1.05 6.91 -9.57
N GLU A 202 -0.65 6.10 -10.56
CA GLU A 202 -1.14 4.76 -10.78
C GLU A 202 -0.03 3.70 -10.70
N SER A 203 -0.37 2.51 -10.22
CA SER A 203 0.46 1.32 -10.28
C SER A 203 -0.28 0.23 -11.04
N GLU A 204 0.40 -0.44 -11.96
CA GLU A 204 -0.07 -1.63 -12.65
C GLU A 204 0.20 -2.86 -11.77
N LEU A 205 -0.80 -3.74 -11.62
CA LEU A 205 -0.74 -4.90 -10.72
C LEU A 205 -0.94 -6.24 -11.42
N THR A 206 -1.13 -6.26 -12.74
CA THR A 206 -1.34 -7.50 -13.50
C THR A 206 -0.05 -8.16 -13.98
N ASP A 207 1.04 -7.40 -14.17
CA ASP A 207 2.36 -7.94 -14.50
C ASP A 207 3.07 -8.50 -13.24
N ARG A 208 2.80 -9.78 -12.94
CA ARG A 208 3.35 -10.48 -11.78
C ARG A 208 4.87 -10.61 -11.80
N THR A 209 5.47 -10.70 -12.98
CA THR A 209 6.91 -10.78 -13.14
C THR A 209 7.56 -9.47 -12.71
N ARG A 210 7.08 -8.34 -13.24
CA ARG A 210 7.55 -7.00 -12.85
C ARG A 210 7.30 -6.70 -11.39
N LEU A 211 6.15 -7.11 -10.84
CA LEU A 211 5.86 -7.00 -9.41
C LEU A 211 6.89 -7.79 -8.58
N GLY A 212 7.17 -9.04 -8.96
CA GLY A 212 8.17 -9.88 -8.30
C GLY A 212 9.57 -9.28 -8.35
N ASP A 213 9.97 -8.69 -9.48
CA ASP A 213 11.26 -8.03 -9.61
C ASP A 213 11.33 -6.72 -8.82
N ALA A 214 10.25 -5.94 -8.77
CA ALA A 214 10.18 -4.72 -7.97
C ALA A 214 10.24 -5.02 -6.47
N MET A 215 9.46 -6.02 -6.00
CA MET A 215 9.46 -6.46 -4.61
C MET A 215 10.83 -6.97 -4.17
N ALA A 216 11.50 -7.74 -5.04
CA ALA A 216 12.87 -8.22 -4.84
C ALA A 216 13.97 -7.16 -5.07
N ARG A 217 13.61 -5.92 -5.46
CA ARG A 217 14.57 -4.83 -5.81
C ARG A 217 15.51 -5.18 -6.96
N ARG A 218 15.07 -6.04 -7.88
CA ARG A 218 15.80 -6.40 -9.11
C ARG A 218 15.41 -5.54 -10.30
N LEU A 219 14.27 -4.83 -10.20
CA LEU A 219 13.84 -3.90 -11.24
C LEU A 219 14.74 -2.66 -11.24
N SER A 220 15.57 -2.53 -12.28
CA SER A 220 16.41 -1.36 -12.50
C SER A 220 15.86 -0.56 -13.69
N LEU A 221 15.41 0.66 -13.42
CA LEU A 221 14.91 1.60 -14.42
C LEU A 221 15.70 2.89 -14.32
N THR A 222 16.43 3.24 -15.37
CA THR A 222 17.18 4.50 -15.43
C THR A 222 16.21 5.68 -15.55
N PRO A 223 16.27 6.67 -14.64
CA PRO A 223 15.52 7.92 -14.80
C PRO A 223 16.09 8.73 -15.96
N SER A 224 15.22 9.36 -16.76
CA SER A 224 15.62 10.35 -17.77
C SER A 224 15.77 11.74 -17.14
N LEU A 225 15.08 12.00 -16.03
CA LEU A 225 15.05 13.28 -15.34
C LEU A 225 15.17 13.08 -13.82
N ARG A 226 15.85 14.03 -13.18
CA ARG A 226 15.91 14.17 -11.72
C ARG A 226 15.44 15.58 -11.38
N VAL A 227 14.42 15.68 -10.53
CA VAL A 227 13.84 16.97 -10.12
C VAL A 227 13.93 17.08 -8.61
N PRO A 228 14.44 18.19 -8.04
CA PRO A 228 14.40 18.39 -6.60
C PRO A 228 12.96 18.31 -6.07
N ALA A 229 12.75 17.58 -4.97
CA ALA A 229 11.43 17.37 -4.39
C ALA A 229 10.77 18.66 -3.85
N ASN A 230 11.55 19.74 -3.72
CA ASN A 230 11.10 21.07 -3.33
C ASN A 230 10.98 22.05 -4.50
N ASP A 231 11.30 21.64 -5.73
CA ASP A 231 11.09 22.45 -6.94
C ASP A 231 9.64 22.31 -7.42
N LEU A 232 8.72 22.93 -6.68
CA LEU A 232 7.28 22.85 -6.94
C LEU A 232 6.91 23.31 -8.37
N PRO A 233 7.51 24.37 -8.96
CA PRO A 233 7.26 24.72 -10.35
C PRO A 233 7.63 23.60 -11.34
N ALA A 234 8.80 22.98 -11.20
CA ALA A 234 9.21 21.88 -12.09
C ALA A 234 8.32 20.64 -11.91
N LEU A 235 7.97 20.31 -10.66
CA LEU A 235 7.07 19.19 -10.35
C LEU A 235 5.65 19.43 -10.88
N SER A 236 5.17 20.67 -10.77
CA SER A 236 3.91 21.12 -11.35
C SER A 236 3.89 20.93 -12.87
N ALA A 237 4.96 21.30 -13.56
CA ALA A 237 5.08 21.12 -15.01
C ALA A 237 5.05 19.64 -15.44
N LEU A 238 5.56 18.72 -14.61
CA LEU A 238 5.41 17.28 -14.86
C LEU A 238 3.94 16.83 -14.77
N LEU A 239 3.16 17.39 -13.84
CA LEU A 239 1.74 17.07 -13.72
C LEU A 239 0.95 17.61 -14.90
N ASP A 240 1.23 18.83 -15.36
CA ASP A 240 0.57 19.40 -16.54
C ASP A 240 0.82 18.53 -17.79
N ARG A 241 2.05 18.04 -17.95
CA ARG A 241 2.43 17.09 -19.02
C ARG A 241 1.69 15.75 -18.89
N ALA A 242 1.61 15.18 -17.69
CA ALA A 242 0.89 13.93 -17.44
C ALA A 242 -0.62 14.07 -17.76
N GLU A 243 -1.23 15.20 -17.38
CA GLU A 243 -2.63 15.53 -17.67
C GLU A 243 -2.88 15.76 -19.16
N ALA A 244 -1.90 16.31 -19.88
CA ALA A 244 -1.92 16.41 -21.34
C ALA A 244 -1.75 15.05 -22.06
N GLY A 245 -1.60 13.95 -21.32
CA GLY A 245 -1.54 12.59 -21.83
C GLY A 245 -0.13 12.04 -21.99
N GLU A 246 0.90 12.80 -21.61
CA GLU A 246 2.28 12.30 -21.64
C GLU A 246 2.49 11.16 -20.63
N VAL A 247 3.25 10.15 -21.03
CA VAL A 247 3.53 8.99 -20.18
C VAL A 247 4.78 9.28 -19.35
N LEU A 248 4.57 9.56 -18.06
CA LEU A 248 5.64 9.82 -17.10
C LEU A 248 5.57 8.81 -15.95
N HIS A 249 6.71 8.29 -15.52
CA HIS A 249 6.80 7.36 -14.41
C HIS A 249 7.79 7.82 -13.35
N LEU A 250 7.41 7.74 -12.08
CA LEU A 250 8.37 7.71 -10.98
C LEU A 250 8.96 6.32 -10.91
N VAL A 251 10.26 6.20 -11.14
CA VAL A 251 10.96 4.91 -11.11
C VAL A 251 11.48 4.61 -9.71
N PRO A 252 11.42 3.35 -9.22
CA PRO A 252 11.89 3.03 -7.88
C PRO A 252 13.33 3.50 -7.62
N PRO A 253 13.64 4.09 -6.45
CA PRO A 253 12.81 4.23 -5.25
C PRO A 253 11.84 5.44 -5.26
N GLY A 254 11.63 6.09 -6.40
CA GLY A 254 10.73 7.24 -6.58
C GLY A 254 11.31 8.56 -6.08
N LEU A 255 11.89 8.55 -4.87
CA LEU A 255 12.57 9.68 -4.23
C LEU A 255 13.94 9.25 -3.70
N ASP A 256 15.00 9.89 -4.16
CA ASP A 256 16.37 9.61 -3.71
C ASP A 256 17.21 10.85 -3.47
N ALA A 257 17.82 10.97 -2.29
CA ALA A 257 18.59 12.15 -1.87
C ALA A 257 17.88 13.50 -2.16
N GLY A 258 16.57 13.58 -1.91
CA GLY A 258 15.75 14.76 -2.18
C GLY A 258 15.42 14.99 -3.67
N GLN A 259 15.71 14.02 -4.54
CA GLN A 259 15.43 14.07 -5.98
C GLN A 259 14.31 13.09 -6.34
N VAL A 260 13.25 13.58 -6.97
CA VAL A 260 12.22 12.77 -7.62
C VAL A 260 12.82 12.18 -8.90
N LEU A 261 12.73 10.86 -9.04
CA LEU A 261 13.33 10.12 -10.14
C LEU A 261 12.28 9.83 -11.21
N VAL A 262 12.38 10.51 -12.35
CA VAL A 262 11.36 10.45 -13.40
C VAL A 262 11.93 9.78 -14.64
N ARG A 263 11.12 8.92 -15.25
CA ARG A 263 11.36 8.35 -16.57
C ARG A 263 10.24 8.77 -17.51
N GLU A 264 10.63 9.38 -18.61
CA GLU A 264 9.74 9.76 -19.70
C GLU A 264 9.51 8.58 -20.65
N GLY A 265 8.29 8.47 -21.16
CA GLY A 265 7.88 7.44 -22.11
C GLY A 265 7.41 6.13 -21.49
N PRO A 266 6.96 5.18 -22.34
CA PRO A 266 6.49 3.88 -21.90
C PRO A 266 7.59 3.04 -21.26
N LEU A 267 7.19 2.15 -20.36
CA LEU A 267 8.05 1.12 -19.81
C LEU A 267 8.11 -0.03 -20.82
N GLY A 268 9.30 -0.26 -21.38
CA GLY A 268 9.56 -1.39 -22.29
C GLY A 268 9.47 -2.75 -21.61
#